data_AF-A0A4E9F218-F1
#
_entry.id   AF-A0A4E9F218-F1
#
_cell.length_a   1.000
_cell.length_b   1.000
_cell.length_c   1.000
_cell.angle_alpha   90.00
_cell.angle_beta   90.00
_cell.angle_gamma   90.00
#
_symmetry.space_group_name_H-M   'P 1'
#
loop_
_entity.id
_entity.type
_entity.pdbx_description
1 polymer ?
#
loop_
_entity_poly.entity_id
_entity_poly.type
_entity_poly.pdbx_seq_one_letter_code
_entity_poly.pdbx_strand_id
1 'polypeptide(L)'
;MSIVTPTARVPIQYFTDKETDDKIKAVTPFKEDRYLPDTSTKEQMQNQSDILNNFAENKGLRFVEVDNYNRLRYCYQCSLIKPDRCHHCSSCGFCVVKYDHHCPWINKCVSFNNYKYFMLYLIYSCILLAWALLTSIECIIRYFIRQQWTEQIVNFICVFLCVILFAIFGYYPLGELLIYHIRLATLNETTCEQAKPPNIRGDSNADYNMGIYRNLRAVFGWGLWAFPVDSHVGDGIHFPICYSERSAACTEIRYSVCREDEPDKNYQYQF
;
A
#
# COMPACT_ATOMS: atom_id res chain seq x y z
N MET A 1 8.58 -19.42 -1.90
CA MET A 1 8.93 -18.00 -1.61
C MET A 1 9.45 -17.38 -2.90
N SER A 2 8.76 -16.40 -3.49
CA SER A 2 9.41 -15.55 -4.52
C SER A 2 10.59 -14.86 -3.85
N ILE A 3 11.81 -15.27 -4.24
CA ILE A 3 13.09 -14.88 -3.65
C ILE A 3 13.37 -13.38 -3.85
N VAL A 4 12.76 -12.77 -4.87
CA VAL A 4 13.29 -11.50 -5.39
C VAL A 4 12.78 -10.29 -4.60
N THR A 5 11.56 -10.29 -4.07
CA THR A 5 11.01 -9.14 -3.32
C THR A 5 10.15 -9.58 -2.13
N PRO A 6 10.58 -9.31 -0.87
CA PRO A 6 9.82 -9.67 0.31
C PRO A 6 8.60 -8.75 0.49
N THR A 7 7.52 -9.28 1.06
CA THR A 7 6.41 -8.46 1.58
C THR A 7 6.88 -7.75 2.84
N ALA A 8 6.56 -6.46 3.00
CA ALA A 8 6.97 -5.69 4.16
C ALA A 8 6.30 -6.22 5.45
N ARG A 9 7.11 -6.72 6.38
CA ARG A 9 6.67 -7.27 7.68
C ARG A 9 6.79 -6.24 8.78
N VAL A 10 5.93 -6.36 9.78
CA VAL A 10 6.02 -5.55 10.99
C VAL A 10 7.29 -5.92 11.78
N PRO A 11 8.11 -4.96 12.22
CA PRO A 11 9.29 -5.21 13.06
C PRO A 11 8.92 -5.78 14.43
N ILE A 12 9.83 -6.57 15.03
CA ILE A 12 9.55 -7.33 16.25
C ILE A 12 9.18 -6.45 17.46
N GLN A 13 9.68 -5.22 17.53
CA GLN A 13 9.41 -4.30 18.64
C GLN A 13 7.93 -3.89 18.77
N TYR A 14 7.13 -4.05 17.70
CA TYR A 14 5.70 -3.76 17.71
C TYR A 14 4.84 -4.90 18.28
N PHE A 15 5.43 -6.10 18.43
CA PHE A 15 4.74 -7.26 18.99
C PHE A 15 4.66 -7.13 20.49
N THR A 16 3.44 -7.28 21.02
CA THR A 16 3.19 -7.28 22.45
C THR A 16 3.73 -8.57 23.06
N ASP A 17 4.32 -8.47 24.25
CA ASP A 17 4.58 -9.66 25.05
C ASP A 17 3.26 -10.35 25.43
N LYS A 18 3.37 -11.61 25.84
CA LYS A 18 2.21 -12.44 26.18
C LYS A 18 1.35 -11.82 27.29
N GLU A 19 1.97 -11.19 28.28
CA GLU A 19 1.25 -10.58 29.39
C GLU A 19 0.38 -9.40 28.90
N THR A 20 0.95 -8.54 28.05
CA THR A 20 0.24 -7.41 27.44
C THR A 20 -0.87 -7.90 26.51
N ASP A 21 -0.62 -8.92 25.70
CA ASP A 21 -1.62 -9.55 24.83
C ASP A 21 -2.78 -10.16 25.63
N ASP A 22 -2.48 -10.88 26.72
CA ASP A 22 -3.51 -11.46 27.60
C ASP A 22 -4.34 -10.35 28.28
N LYS A 23 -3.71 -9.26 28.73
CA LYS A 23 -4.38 -8.09 29.31
C LYS A 23 -5.33 -7.41 28.31
N ILE A 24 -4.88 -7.13 27.09
CA ILE A 24 -5.73 -6.46 26.09
C ILE A 24 -6.89 -7.35 25.66
N LYS A 25 -6.67 -8.67 25.56
CA LYS A 25 -7.71 -9.65 25.24
C LYS A 25 -8.75 -9.77 26.35
N ALA A 26 -8.34 -9.71 27.63
CA ALA A 26 -9.26 -9.80 28.77
C ALA A 26 -10.26 -8.63 28.84
N VAL A 27 -9.86 -7.44 28.35
CA VAL A 27 -10.72 -6.25 28.33
C VAL A 27 -11.46 -6.04 27.00
N THR A 28 -11.32 -6.96 26.05
CA THR A 28 -11.93 -6.84 24.72
C THR A 28 -13.06 -7.85 24.55
N PRO A 29 -14.27 -7.44 24.14
CA PRO A 29 -15.36 -8.36 23.85
C PRO A 29 -14.95 -9.43 22.83
N PHE A 30 -15.29 -10.68 23.12
CA PHE A 30 -15.02 -11.84 22.26
C PHE A 30 -16.33 -12.56 21.95
N LYS A 31 -16.68 -12.69 20.67
CA LYS A 31 -17.91 -13.34 20.20
C LYS A 31 -17.67 -13.94 18.82
N GLU A 32 -18.26 -15.11 18.52
CA GLU A 32 -18.15 -15.77 17.21
C GLU A 32 -16.68 -15.95 16.76
N ASP A 33 -15.85 -16.46 17.68
CA ASP A 33 -14.42 -16.75 17.46
C ASP A 33 -13.56 -15.55 17.03
N ARG A 34 -14.00 -14.32 17.35
CA ARG A 34 -13.28 -13.09 17.05
C ARG A 34 -13.41 -12.05 18.16
N TYR A 35 -12.36 -11.25 18.31
CA TYR A 35 -12.38 -10.05 19.13
C TYR A 35 -13.15 -8.94 18.39
N LEU A 36 -14.05 -8.27 19.12
CA LEU A 36 -14.94 -7.22 18.63
C LEU A 36 -14.68 -5.92 19.41
N PRO A 37 -13.51 -5.28 19.21
CA PRO A 37 -13.17 -4.05 19.95
C PRO A 37 -14.17 -2.93 19.72
N ASP A 38 -14.86 -2.89 18.57
CA ASP A 38 -15.86 -1.87 18.25
C ASP A 38 -17.17 -1.99 19.06
N THR A 39 -17.35 -3.10 19.79
CA THR A 39 -18.50 -3.33 20.69
C THR A 39 -18.18 -3.09 22.16
N SER A 40 -16.98 -2.58 22.44
CA SER A 40 -16.50 -2.34 23.81
C SER A 40 -17.29 -1.24 24.51
N THR A 41 -17.51 -1.39 25.82
CA THR A 41 -18.04 -0.31 26.67
C THR A 41 -17.02 0.83 26.78
N LYS A 42 -17.44 2.02 27.21
CA LYS A 42 -16.52 3.15 27.44
C LYS A 42 -15.37 2.80 28.39
N GLU A 43 -15.66 2.04 29.44
CA GLU A 43 -14.65 1.55 30.39
C GLU A 43 -13.66 0.58 29.73
N GLN A 44 -14.16 -0.38 28.96
CA GLN A 44 -13.30 -1.30 28.19
C GLN A 44 -12.42 -0.55 27.19
N MET A 45 -12.96 0.44 26.50
CA MET A 45 -12.21 1.28 25.56
C MET A 45 -11.10 2.07 26.25
N GLN A 46 -11.38 2.62 27.43
CA GLN A 46 -10.37 3.31 28.24
C GLN A 46 -9.27 2.34 28.66
N ASN A 47 -9.62 1.18 29.22
CA ASN A 47 -8.67 0.16 29.63
C ASN A 47 -7.80 -0.32 28.45
N GLN A 48 -8.39 -0.51 27.27
CA GLN A 48 -7.66 -0.86 26.05
C GLN A 48 -6.65 0.23 25.66
N SER A 49 -7.07 1.50 25.64
CA SER A 49 -6.19 2.63 25.38
C SER A 49 -5.02 2.67 26.37
N ASP A 50 -5.30 2.54 27.66
CA ASP A 50 -4.27 2.61 28.70
C ASP A 50 -3.24 1.49 28.55
N ILE A 51 -3.69 0.25 28.31
CA ILE A 51 -2.79 -0.89 28.08
C ILE A 51 -1.88 -0.65 26.86
N LEU A 52 -2.47 -0.26 25.73
CA LEU A 52 -1.73 -0.10 24.48
C LEU A 52 -0.79 1.11 24.50
N ASN A 53 -1.23 2.25 25.07
CA ASN A 53 -0.39 3.43 25.21
C ASN A 53 0.79 3.17 26.15
N ASN A 54 0.55 2.53 27.31
CA ASN A 54 1.63 2.15 28.23
C ASN A 54 2.66 1.23 27.55
N PHE A 55 2.21 0.24 26.77
CA PHE A 55 3.12 -0.62 26.01
C PHE A 55 3.93 0.18 24.99
N ALA A 56 3.28 1.06 24.22
CA ALA A 56 3.93 1.89 23.22
C ALA A 56 4.99 2.82 23.84
N GLU A 57 4.64 3.51 24.93
CA GLU A 57 5.54 4.41 25.67
C GLU A 57 6.77 3.67 26.21
N ASN A 58 6.56 2.51 26.83
CA ASN A 58 7.65 1.67 27.35
C ASN A 58 8.61 1.19 26.25
N LYS A 59 8.14 1.08 25.00
CA LYS A 59 8.95 0.71 23.83
C LYS A 59 9.47 1.92 23.04
N GLY A 60 9.13 3.15 23.44
CA GLY A 60 9.45 4.36 22.68
C GLY A 60 8.79 4.42 21.31
N LEU A 61 7.68 3.70 21.10
CA LEU A 61 6.96 3.65 19.83
C LEU A 61 5.97 4.81 19.73
N ARG A 62 5.91 5.42 18.56
CA ARG A 62 4.97 6.50 18.25
C ARG A 62 4.07 6.08 17.09
N PHE A 63 2.80 6.42 17.23
CA PHE A 63 1.75 6.11 16.26
C PHE A 63 0.93 7.36 16.04
N VAL A 64 0.60 7.63 14.78
CA VAL A 64 -0.28 8.74 14.45
C VAL A 64 -1.68 8.25 14.09
N GLU A 65 -1.79 7.08 13.46
CA GLU A 65 -3.07 6.53 13.07
C GLU A 65 -3.76 5.80 14.23
N VAL A 66 -5.02 6.18 14.46
CA VAL A 66 -5.89 5.59 15.48
C VAL A 66 -7.09 4.91 14.82
N ASP A 67 -7.84 4.13 15.60
CA ASP A 67 -9.14 3.65 15.14
C ASP A 67 -10.24 4.73 15.25
N ASN A 68 -11.48 4.38 14.93
CA ASN A 68 -12.63 5.29 14.98
C ASN A 68 -12.96 5.78 16.40
N TYR A 69 -12.32 5.20 17.42
CA TYR A 69 -12.53 5.47 18.84
C TYR A 69 -11.28 6.07 19.50
N ASN A 70 -10.34 6.59 18.71
CA ASN A 70 -9.07 7.18 19.15
C ASN A 70 -8.11 6.23 19.89
N ARG A 71 -8.29 4.91 19.77
CA ARG A 71 -7.38 3.92 20.34
C ARG A 71 -6.24 3.61 19.37
N LEU A 72 -5.09 3.18 19.90
CA LEU A 72 -4.05 2.57 19.07
C LEU A 72 -4.59 1.32 18.38
N ARG A 73 -4.23 1.14 17.11
CA ARG A 73 -4.78 0.05 16.30
C ARG A 73 -4.06 -1.25 16.63
N TYR A 74 -4.78 -2.21 17.18
CA TYR A 74 -4.22 -3.51 17.56
C TYR A 74 -4.61 -4.62 16.58
N CYS A 75 -3.73 -5.62 16.43
CA CYS A 75 -4.05 -6.87 15.72
C CYS A 75 -4.07 -8.04 16.70
N TYR A 76 -5.27 -8.50 17.06
CA TYR A 76 -5.48 -9.64 17.97
C TYR A 76 -4.97 -10.99 17.43
N GLN A 77 -4.83 -11.14 16.10
CA GLN A 77 -4.33 -12.36 15.47
C GLN A 77 -2.80 -12.43 15.47
N CYS A 78 -2.14 -11.29 15.33
CA CYS A 78 -0.68 -11.20 15.30
C CYS A 78 -0.07 -10.83 16.66
N SER A 79 -0.88 -10.40 17.62
CA SER A 79 -0.47 -9.85 18.91
C SER A 79 0.53 -8.69 18.77
N LEU A 80 0.13 -7.64 18.03
CA LEU A 80 0.97 -6.46 17.79
C LEU A 80 0.15 -5.18 17.67
N ILE A 81 0.75 -4.04 18.01
CA ILE A 81 0.23 -2.71 17.65
C ILE A 81 0.60 -2.47 16.19
N LYS A 82 -0.39 -2.20 15.33
CA LYS A 82 -0.19 -1.98 13.90
C LYS A 82 0.54 -0.65 13.70
N PRO A 83 1.73 -0.63 13.05
CA PRO A 83 2.33 0.60 12.58
C PRO A 83 1.36 1.42 11.71
N ASP A 84 1.68 2.68 11.48
CA ASP A 84 0.93 3.49 10.53
C ASP A 84 0.93 2.82 9.14
N ARG A 85 -0.20 2.91 8.44
CA ARG A 85 -0.50 2.29 7.13
C ARG A 85 -0.44 0.75 7.12
N CYS A 86 -0.45 0.08 8.28
CA CYS A 86 -0.39 -1.37 8.38
C CYS A 86 -1.77 -2.03 8.49
N HIS A 87 -1.97 -3.12 7.75
CA HIS A 87 -3.18 -3.94 7.83
C HIS A 87 -2.86 -5.44 7.94
N HIS A 88 -3.76 -6.21 8.57
CA HIS A 88 -3.68 -7.66 8.59
C HIS A 88 -4.27 -8.23 7.29
N CYS A 89 -3.50 -9.06 6.60
CA CYS A 89 -3.99 -9.81 5.44
C CYS A 89 -4.40 -11.22 5.87
N SER A 90 -5.70 -11.52 5.82
CA SER A 90 -6.22 -12.85 6.18
C SER A 90 -5.67 -13.97 5.27
N SER A 91 -5.53 -13.72 3.97
CA SER A 91 -4.98 -14.69 3.01
C SER A 91 -3.51 -15.03 3.30
N CYS A 92 -2.76 -14.08 3.84
CA CYS A 92 -1.35 -14.27 4.19
C CYS A 92 -1.14 -14.71 5.64
N GLY A 93 -2.09 -14.42 6.54
CA GLY A 93 -2.02 -14.74 7.96
C GLY A 93 -1.08 -13.83 8.76
N PHE A 94 -0.81 -12.61 8.30
CA PHE A 94 0.07 -11.67 9.00
C PHE A 94 -0.21 -10.20 8.67
N CYS A 95 0.27 -9.32 9.55
CA CYS A 95 0.27 -7.87 9.33
C CYS A 95 1.33 -7.45 8.32
N VAL A 96 0.92 -6.60 7.38
CA VAL A 96 1.70 -6.10 6.25
C VAL A 96 1.82 -4.59 6.39
N VAL A 97 3.06 -4.10 6.26
CA VAL A 97 3.40 -2.69 6.41
C VAL A 97 3.14 -1.94 5.09
N LYS A 98 2.54 -0.75 5.17
CA LYS A 98 1.99 0.00 4.02
C LYS A 98 1.20 -0.92 3.10
N TYR A 99 0.21 -1.62 3.66
CA TYR A 99 -0.55 -2.65 2.95
C TYR A 99 -1.41 -2.01 1.87
N ASP A 100 -1.21 -2.44 0.63
CA ASP A 100 -2.01 -1.99 -0.50
C ASP A 100 -3.15 -2.97 -0.77
N HIS A 101 -2.83 -4.19 -1.19
CA HIS A 101 -3.79 -5.28 -1.34
C HIS A 101 -3.10 -6.65 -1.35
N HIS A 102 -3.87 -7.72 -1.16
CA HIS A 102 -3.44 -9.07 -1.51
C HIS A 102 -3.77 -9.32 -2.98
N CYS A 103 -2.75 -9.57 -3.79
CA CYS A 103 -2.92 -9.80 -5.22
C CYS A 103 -2.85 -11.31 -5.51
N PRO A 104 -3.96 -11.94 -5.92
CA PRO A 104 -3.97 -13.36 -6.27
C PRO A 104 -3.03 -13.69 -7.44
N TRP A 105 -2.87 -12.75 -8.38
CA TRP A 105 -2.07 -12.93 -9.61
C TRP A 105 -0.58 -13.11 -9.36
N ILE A 106 -0.05 -12.46 -8.32
CA ILE A 106 1.35 -12.64 -7.88
C ILE A 106 1.45 -13.50 -6.61
N ASN A 107 0.32 -14.03 -6.12
CA ASN A 107 0.18 -14.83 -4.91
C ASN A 107 0.92 -14.23 -3.70
N LYS A 108 0.75 -12.92 -3.49
CA LYS A 108 1.47 -12.15 -2.47
C LYS A 108 0.76 -10.82 -2.18
N CYS A 109 0.96 -10.28 -0.99
CA CYS A 109 0.60 -8.89 -0.72
C CYS A 109 1.51 -7.90 -1.44
N VAL A 110 0.89 -6.88 -2.00
CA VAL A 110 1.51 -5.64 -2.44
C VAL A 110 1.59 -4.71 -1.22
N SER A 111 2.78 -4.17 -0.97
CA SER A 111 3.18 -3.53 0.28
C SER A 111 4.35 -2.58 0.06
N PHE A 112 4.82 -1.89 1.11
CA PHE A 112 5.98 -0.98 1.04
C PHE A 112 7.14 -1.53 0.20
N ASN A 113 7.66 -2.70 0.58
CA ASN A 113 8.85 -3.29 -0.02
C ASN A 113 8.69 -3.63 -1.50
N ASN A 114 7.48 -3.97 -1.95
CA ASN A 114 7.27 -4.49 -3.30
C ASN A 114 6.36 -3.63 -4.21
N TYR A 115 5.86 -2.49 -3.75
CA TYR A 115 4.96 -1.63 -4.53
C TYR A 115 5.62 -1.11 -5.81
N LYS A 116 6.89 -0.69 -5.76
CA LYS A 116 7.67 -0.28 -6.96
C LYS A 116 7.65 -1.38 -8.04
N TYR A 117 7.94 -2.62 -7.65
CA TYR A 117 8.00 -3.72 -8.61
C TYR A 117 6.61 -4.08 -9.16
N PHE A 118 5.56 -3.92 -8.35
CA PHE A 118 4.18 -4.04 -8.83
C PHE A 118 3.85 -2.95 -9.86
N MET A 119 4.21 -1.69 -9.59
CA MET A 119 4.06 -0.58 -10.56
C MET A 119 4.80 -0.86 -11.87
N LEU A 120 6.06 -1.31 -11.78
CA LEU A 120 6.86 -1.67 -12.95
C LEU A 120 6.28 -2.87 -13.70
N TYR A 121 5.76 -3.87 -12.98
CA TYR A 121 5.04 -4.98 -13.59
C TYR A 121 3.85 -4.49 -14.42
N LEU A 122 3.03 -3.58 -13.90
CA LEU A 122 1.90 -3.00 -14.64
C LEU A 122 2.37 -2.20 -15.87
N ILE A 123 3.37 -1.33 -15.70
CA ILE A 123 3.93 -0.51 -16.77
C ILE A 123 4.50 -1.39 -17.89
N TYR A 124 5.37 -2.34 -17.56
CA TYR A 124 6.00 -3.22 -18.54
C TYR A 124 5.02 -4.18 -19.19
N SER A 125 4.00 -4.64 -18.47
CA SER A 125 2.92 -5.43 -19.06
C SER A 125 2.15 -4.61 -20.09
N CYS A 126 1.81 -3.34 -19.79
CA CYS A 126 1.14 -2.46 -20.74
C CYS A 126 2.01 -2.15 -21.96
N ILE A 127 3.31 -1.92 -21.78
CA ILE A 127 4.27 -1.72 -22.89
C ILE A 127 4.34 -2.97 -23.77
N LEU A 128 4.47 -4.15 -23.16
CA LEU A 128 4.52 -5.42 -23.89
C LEU A 128 3.22 -5.67 -24.68
N LEU A 129 2.06 -5.36 -24.08
CA LEU A 129 0.77 -5.46 -24.76
C LEU A 129 0.68 -4.49 -25.95
N ALA A 130 1.08 -3.23 -25.76
CA ALA A 130 1.11 -2.26 -26.85
C ALA A 130 2.05 -2.70 -27.98
N TRP A 131 3.24 -3.22 -27.64
CA TRP A 131 4.19 -3.78 -28.60
C TRP A 131 3.61 -4.97 -29.37
N ALA A 132 2.97 -5.91 -28.67
CA ALA A 132 2.32 -7.07 -29.28
C ALA A 132 1.20 -6.66 -30.25
N LEU A 133 0.40 -5.65 -29.90
CA LEU A 133 -0.63 -5.09 -30.79
C LEU A 133 -0.01 -4.44 -32.02
N LEU A 134 1.00 -3.57 -31.84
CA LEU A 134 1.66 -2.86 -32.96
C LEU A 134 2.31 -3.83 -33.95
N THR A 135 2.99 -4.87 -33.47
CA THR A 135 3.61 -5.90 -34.32
C THR A 135 2.57 -6.81 -34.98
N SER A 136 1.44 -7.05 -34.32
CA SER A 136 0.32 -7.82 -34.89
C SER A 136 -0.40 -7.09 -36.02
N ILE A 137 -0.43 -5.75 -36.01
CA ILE A 137 -1.01 -4.93 -37.09
C ILE A 137 -0.32 -5.22 -38.42
N GLU A 138 1.00 -5.46 -38.42
CA GLU A 138 1.73 -5.82 -39.64
C GLU A 138 1.19 -7.12 -40.25
N CYS A 139 0.90 -8.13 -39.43
CA CYS A 139 0.33 -9.41 -39.90
C CYS A 139 -1.06 -9.20 -40.53
N ILE A 140 -1.90 -8.37 -39.89
CA ILE A 140 -3.22 -8.01 -40.40
C ILE A 140 -3.09 -7.28 -41.76
N ILE A 141 -2.21 -6.27 -41.85
CA ILE A 141 -1.97 -5.52 -43.09
C ILE A 141 -1.45 -6.44 -44.20
N ARG A 142 -0.47 -7.31 -43.90
CA ARG A 142 0.10 -8.26 -44.86
C ARG A 142 -0.94 -9.22 -45.42
N TYR A 143 -1.86 -9.70 -44.57
CA TYR A 143 -2.96 -10.57 -44.98
C TYR A 143 -3.81 -9.90 -46.08
N PHE A 144 -4.19 -8.63 -45.89
CA PHE A 144 -4.97 -7.89 -46.88
C PHE A 144 -4.18 -7.46 -48.12
N ILE A 145 -2.90 -7.09 -47.98
CA ILE A 145 -2.07 -6.66 -49.12
C ILE A 145 -1.67 -7.83 -50.03
N ARG A 146 -1.26 -8.97 -49.46
CA ARG A 146 -0.74 -10.11 -50.24
C ARG A 146 -1.83 -10.92 -50.93
N GLN A 147 -3.07 -10.85 -50.45
CA GLN A 147 -4.23 -11.57 -51.01
C GLN A 147 -4.04 -13.09 -51.14
N GLN A 148 -3.11 -13.68 -50.39
CA GLN A 148 -2.93 -15.14 -50.29
C GLN A 148 -3.86 -15.69 -49.21
N TRP A 149 -5.16 -15.46 -49.38
CA TRP A 149 -6.18 -15.65 -48.35
C TRP A 149 -6.12 -17.05 -47.74
N THR A 150 -6.07 -18.08 -48.57
CA THR A 150 -6.05 -19.49 -48.14
C THR A 150 -4.77 -19.88 -47.41
N GLU A 151 -3.62 -19.36 -47.84
CA GLU A 151 -2.32 -19.69 -47.25
C GLU A 151 -2.12 -18.99 -45.90
N GLN A 152 -2.69 -17.79 -45.74
CA GLN A 152 -2.49 -16.96 -44.56
C GLN A 152 -3.66 -16.97 -43.57
N ILE A 153 -4.79 -17.61 -43.89
CA ILE A 153 -6.02 -17.60 -43.05
C ILE A 153 -5.77 -18.08 -41.63
N VAL A 154 -4.94 -19.12 -41.45
CA VAL A 154 -4.64 -19.67 -40.12
C VAL A 154 -3.90 -18.65 -39.26
N ASN A 155 -2.85 -18.02 -39.83
CA ASN A 155 -2.09 -16.98 -39.14
C ASN A 155 -2.95 -15.77 -38.81
N PHE A 156 -3.80 -15.35 -39.76
CA PHE A 156 -4.74 -14.25 -39.55
C PHE A 156 -5.71 -14.55 -38.41
N ILE A 157 -6.35 -15.73 -38.40
CA ILE A 157 -7.26 -16.13 -37.34
C ILE A 157 -6.53 -16.17 -35.99
N CYS A 158 -5.34 -16.78 -35.93
CA CYS A 158 -4.56 -16.83 -34.70
C CYS A 158 -4.21 -15.44 -34.17
N VAL A 159 -3.70 -14.54 -35.02
CA VAL A 159 -3.36 -13.17 -34.62
C VAL A 159 -4.62 -12.39 -34.22
N PHE A 160 -5.71 -12.52 -34.98
CA PHE A 160 -6.97 -11.85 -34.69
C PHE A 160 -7.55 -12.29 -33.34
N LEU A 161 -7.59 -13.60 -33.08
CA LEU A 161 -8.00 -14.15 -31.78
C LEU A 161 -7.08 -13.68 -30.65
N CYS A 162 -5.76 -13.71 -30.85
CA CYS A 162 -4.80 -13.18 -29.88
C CYS A 162 -5.08 -11.69 -29.58
N VAL A 163 -5.24 -10.84 -30.59
CA VAL A 163 -5.53 -9.40 -30.42
C VAL A 163 -6.82 -9.18 -29.65
N ILE A 164 -7.89 -9.92 -29.97
CA ILE A 164 -9.17 -9.81 -29.25
C ILE A 164 -9.00 -10.24 -27.79
N LEU A 165 -8.38 -11.39 -27.55
CA LEU A 165 -8.15 -11.89 -26.18
C LEU A 165 -7.28 -10.92 -25.39
N PHE A 166 -6.23 -10.35 -25.99
CA PHE A 166 -5.38 -9.36 -25.33
C PHE A 166 -6.09 -8.02 -25.10
N ALA A 167 -6.94 -7.56 -26.01
CA ALA A 167 -7.70 -6.35 -25.81
C ALA A 167 -8.71 -6.49 -24.65
N ILE A 168 -9.43 -7.62 -24.61
CA ILE A 168 -10.46 -7.89 -23.60
C ILE A 168 -9.83 -8.21 -22.24
N PHE A 169 -8.87 -9.13 -22.18
CA PHE A 169 -8.33 -9.66 -20.92
C PHE A 169 -7.01 -9.04 -20.49
N GLY A 170 -6.28 -8.40 -21.40
CA GLY A 170 -5.00 -7.74 -21.10
C GLY A 170 -5.20 -6.25 -20.89
N TYR A 171 -5.52 -5.53 -21.97
CA TYR A 171 -5.50 -4.07 -21.98
C TYR A 171 -6.53 -3.45 -21.04
N TYR A 172 -7.80 -3.87 -21.12
CA TYR A 172 -8.84 -3.27 -20.29
C TYR A 172 -8.56 -3.42 -18.78
N PRO A 173 -8.30 -4.62 -18.23
CA PRO A 173 -8.04 -4.74 -16.80
C PRO A 173 -6.67 -4.19 -16.38
N LEU A 174 -5.59 -4.42 -17.14
CA LEU A 174 -4.26 -3.95 -16.74
C LEU A 174 -4.07 -2.45 -16.96
N GLY A 175 -4.64 -1.89 -18.03
CA GLY A 175 -4.57 -0.47 -18.35
C GLY A 175 -5.32 0.39 -17.34
N GLU A 176 -6.57 0.02 -17.02
CA GLU A 176 -7.35 0.71 -15.98
C GLU A 176 -6.68 0.57 -14.60
N LEU A 177 -6.15 -0.61 -14.27
CA LEU A 177 -5.41 -0.83 -13.03
C LEU A 177 -4.13 0.03 -12.98
N LEU A 178 -3.42 0.19 -14.10
CA LEU A 178 -2.26 1.07 -14.18
C LEU A 178 -2.65 2.53 -13.97
N ILE A 179 -3.70 3.02 -14.64
CA ILE A 179 -4.21 4.40 -14.49
C ILE A 179 -4.59 4.66 -13.03
N TYR A 180 -5.30 3.71 -12.41
CA TYR A 180 -5.70 3.76 -11.03
C TYR A 180 -4.51 3.84 -10.07
N HIS A 181 -3.51 2.97 -10.23
CA HIS A 181 -2.33 2.98 -9.37
C HIS A 181 -1.40 4.17 -9.62
N ILE A 182 -1.35 4.72 -10.84
CA ILE A 182 -0.69 6.00 -11.10
C ILE A 182 -1.35 7.09 -10.26
N ARG A 183 -2.69 7.17 -10.25
CA ARG A 183 -3.42 8.14 -9.42
C ARG A 183 -3.09 7.97 -7.94
N LEU A 184 -3.17 6.74 -7.41
CA LEU A 184 -2.80 6.43 -6.03
C LEU A 184 -1.36 6.85 -5.71
N ALA A 185 -0.41 6.54 -6.59
CA ALA A 185 0.99 6.93 -6.43
C ALA A 185 1.18 8.46 -6.45
N THR A 186 0.39 9.21 -7.22
CA THR A 186 0.42 10.69 -7.22
C THR A 186 -0.20 11.31 -5.97
N LEU A 187 -1.13 10.61 -5.29
CA LEU A 187 -1.76 11.06 -4.04
C LEU A 187 -1.08 10.49 -2.78
N ASN A 188 -0.14 9.55 -2.95
CA ASN A 188 0.47 8.76 -1.87
C ASN A 188 -0.54 8.00 -1.01
N GLU A 189 -1.58 7.47 -1.65
CA GLU A 189 -2.60 6.62 -1.04
C GLU A 189 -2.35 5.16 -1.38
N THR A 190 -2.73 4.26 -0.48
CA THR A 190 -2.91 2.84 -0.79
C THR A 190 -4.35 2.58 -1.23
N THR A 191 -4.57 1.43 -1.88
CA THR A 191 -5.92 0.93 -2.22
C THR A 191 -6.81 0.83 -0.97
N CYS A 192 -6.23 0.48 0.18
CA CYS A 192 -6.95 0.43 1.46
C CYS A 192 -7.33 1.81 1.98
N GLU A 193 -6.42 2.78 1.88
CA GLU A 193 -6.64 4.16 2.33
C GLU A 193 -7.69 4.87 1.46
N GLN A 194 -7.74 4.59 0.16
CA GLN A 194 -8.79 5.12 -0.70
C GLN A 194 -10.18 4.58 -0.33
N ALA A 195 -10.27 3.30 0.08
CA ALA A 195 -11.52 2.69 0.51
C ALA A 195 -11.94 3.17 1.91
N LYS A 196 -10.97 3.36 2.81
CA LYS A 196 -11.18 3.86 4.17
C LYS A 196 -10.02 4.81 4.53
N PRO A 197 -10.24 6.14 4.47
CA PRO A 197 -9.22 7.11 4.83
C PRO A 197 -8.67 6.87 6.25
N PRO A 198 -7.37 7.10 6.47
CA PRO A 198 -6.77 6.94 7.78
C PRO A 198 -7.33 7.96 8.77
N ASN A 199 -7.57 7.54 10.01
CA ASN A 199 -7.90 8.46 11.10
C ASN A 199 -6.61 8.90 11.78
N ILE A 200 -6.12 10.09 11.44
CA ILE A 200 -4.90 10.67 12.00
C ILE A 200 -5.24 11.46 13.27
N ARG A 201 -4.56 11.11 14.38
CA ARG A 201 -4.78 11.74 15.68
C ARG A 201 -4.60 13.26 15.58
N GLY A 202 -5.61 13.98 16.04
CA GLY A 202 -5.62 15.45 16.09
C GLY A 202 -6.07 16.15 14.82
N ASP A 203 -6.21 15.43 13.69
CA ASP A 203 -6.64 16.02 12.44
C ASP A 203 -7.28 15.00 11.50
N SER A 204 -8.61 15.07 11.37
CA SER A 204 -9.36 14.19 10.48
C SER A 204 -9.12 14.46 8.99
N ASN A 205 -8.52 15.60 8.63
CA ASN A 205 -8.23 15.98 7.25
C ASN A 205 -6.75 15.81 6.90
N ALA A 206 -5.92 15.35 7.84
CA ALA A 206 -4.52 15.07 7.55
C ALA A 206 -4.40 13.84 6.65
N ASP A 207 -3.41 13.85 5.76
CA ASP A 207 -3.14 12.77 4.83
C ASP A 207 -1.63 12.54 4.61
N TYR A 208 -1.29 11.61 3.72
CA TYR A 208 0.10 11.30 3.36
C TYR A 208 0.57 12.03 2.09
N ASN A 209 -0.24 12.92 1.52
CA ASN A 209 0.03 13.56 0.25
C ASN A 209 1.04 14.71 0.45
N MET A 210 2.26 14.54 -0.07
CA MET A 210 3.35 15.51 0.04
C MET A 210 3.65 16.25 -1.29
N GLY A 211 2.71 16.19 -2.24
CA GLY A 211 2.88 16.68 -3.61
C GLY A 211 3.46 15.64 -4.57
N ILE A 212 3.09 15.74 -5.85
CA ILE A 212 3.31 14.70 -6.87
C ILE A 212 4.75 14.18 -6.90
N TYR A 213 5.75 15.06 -6.96
CA TYR A 213 7.15 14.64 -7.03
C TYR A 213 7.59 13.86 -5.79
N ARG A 214 7.26 14.34 -4.58
CA ARG A 214 7.63 13.66 -3.32
C ARG A 214 6.92 12.33 -3.17
N ASN A 215 5.66 12.26 -3.61
CA ASN A 215 4.86 11.04 -3.59
C ASN A 215 5.42 9.97 -4.55
N LEU A 216 5.74 10.37 -5.79
CA LEU A 216 6.38 9.47 -6.76
C LEU A 216 7.78 9.04 -6.29
N ARG A 217 8.57 9.94 -5.67
CA ARG A 217 9.85 9.61 -5.04
C ARG A 217 9.69 8.61 -3.88
N ALA A 218 8.61 8.69 -3.11
CA ALA A 218 8.30 7.72 -2.06
C ALA A 218 7.95 6.32 -2.61
N VAL A 219 7.52 6.22 -3.87
CA VAL A 219 7.21 4.95 -4.56
C VAL A 219 8.42 4.40 -5.31
N PHE A 220 9.03 5.21 -6.18
CA PHE A 220 10.08 4.78 -7.10
C PHE A 220 11.50 5.02 -6.56
N GLY A 221 11.63 5.74 -5.45
CA GLY A 221 12.87 5.86 -4.73
C GLY A 221 13.79 7.00 -5.20
N TRP A 222 15.05 6.93 -4.78
CA TRP A 222 16.06 7.96 -5.05
C TRP A 222 16.50 8.04 -6.52
N GLY A 223 16.27 7.00 -7.31
CA GLY A 223 16.70 6.89 -8.70
C GLY A 223 16.36 5.55 -9.31
N LEU A 224 16.81 5.32 -10.56
CA LEU A 224 16.56 4.07 -11.30
C LEU A 224 15.07 3.67 -11.32
N TRP A 225 14.20 4.66 -11.56
CA TRP A 225 12.74 4.50 -11.44
C TRP A 225 12.19 3.41 -12.36
N ALA A 226 12.73 3.29 -13.57
CA ALA A 226 12.34 2.27 -14.53
C ALA A 226 12.84 0.87 -14.15
N PHE A 227 13.92 0.74 -13.37
CA PHE A 227 14.54 -0.57 -13.15
C PHE A 227 13.98 -1.27 -11.91
N PRO A 228 13.76 -2.59 -11.96
CA PRO A 228 13.29 -3.39 -10.83
C PRO A 228 14.44 -3.66 -9.84
N VAL A 229 14.97 -2.58 -9.27
CA VAL A 229 16.00 -2.57 -8.23
C VAL A 229 15.47 -1.84 -7.01
N ASP A 230 15.95 -2.22 -5.83
CA ASP A 230 15.61 -1.52 -4.60
C ASP A 230 16.16 -0.09 -4.63
N SER A 231 15.29 0.87 -4.34
CA SER A 231 15.64 2.29 -4.29
C SER A 231 14.85 3.05 -3.21
N HIS A 232 14.26 2.34 -2.24
CA HIS A 232 13.40 2.94 -1.20
C HIS A 232 14.08 4.11 -0.47
N VAL A 233 13.29 5.15 -0.13
CA VAL A 233 13.75 6.38 0.55
C VAL A 233 13.30 6.47 2.01
N GLY A 234 12.50 5.51 2.48
CA GLY A 234 11.99 5.44 3.84
C GLY A 234 12.23 4.06 4.45
N ASP A 235 12.00 3.94 5.75
CA ASP A 235 12.12 2.68 6.50
C ASP A 235 10.86 1.79 6.39
N GLY A 236 9.80 2.33 5.78
CA GLY A 236 8.50 1.68 5.65
C GLY A 236 7.64 1.76 6.90
N ILE A 237 8.12 2.35 7.99
CA ILE A 237 7.43 2.41 9.28
C ILE A 237 6.96 3.84 9.57
N HIS A 238 7.78 4.82 9.22
CA HIS A 238 7.48 6.23 9.41
C HIS A 238 7.20 6.89 8.07
N PHE A 239 6.09 7.63 8.00
CA PHE A 239 5.64 8.31 6.80
C PHE A 239 5.41 9.78 7.10
N PRO A 240 5.86 10.71 6.23
CA PRO A 240 5.55 12.12 6.39
C PRO A 240 4.05 12.35 6.23
N ILE A 241 3.50 13.22 7.07
CA ILE A 241 2.06 13.54 7.11
C ILE A 241 1.87 15.02 6.79
N CYS A 242 0.90 15.31 5.93
CA CYS A 242 0.41 16.65 5.70
C CYS A 242 -0.75 16.92 6.65
N TYR A 243 -0.54 17.78 7.64
CA TYR A 243 -1.60 18.25 8.53
C TYR A 243 -2.29 19.47 7.93
N SER A 244 -3.61 19.58 8.11
CA SER A 244 -4.38 20.76 7.73
C SER A 244 -3.91 21.98 8.51
N GLU A 245 -4.04 23.18 7.93
CA GLU A 245 -3.59 24.44 8.56
C GLU A 245 -4.14 24.65 9.97
N ARG A 246 -5.32 24.10 10.29
CA ARG A 246 -5.93 24.16 11.63
C ARG A 246 -5.19 23.29 12.66
N SER A 247 -4.57 22.19 12.23
CA SER A 247 -3.82 21.26 13.08
C SER A 247 -2.40 21.74 13.37
N ALA A 248 -1.78 22.49 12.46
CA ALA A 248 -0.42 23.03 12.63
C ALA A 248 -0.26 23.94 13.88
N ALA A 249 -1.37 24.42 14.45
CA ALA A 249 -1.43 25.18 15.70
C ALA A 249 -1.47 24.33 16.98
N CYS A 250 -1.62 22.99 16.89
CA CYS A 250 -1.70 22.07 18.02
C CYS A 250 -0.36 21.31 18.19
N THR A 251 0.35 21.62 19.28
CA THR A 251 1.81 21.55 19.38
C THR A 251 2.43 20.23 19.88
N GLU A 252 1.88 19.04 19.60
CA GLU A 252 2.38 17.83 20.32
C GLU A 252 2.86 16.61 19.52
N ILE A 253 2.74 16.54 18.19
CA ILE A 253 3.38 15.43 17.43
C ILE A 253 3.93 15.96 16.10
N ARG A 254 5.12 16.58 16.13
CA ARG A 254 5.83 16.99 14.90
C ARG A 254 6.62 15.82 14.32
N TYR A 255 6.05 15.14 13.34
CA TYR A 255 6.84 14.74 12.17
C TYR A 255 6.93 15.97 11.24
N SER A 256 8.08 16.17 10.61
CA SER A 256 8.41 17.36 9.82
C SER A 256 7.27 17.86 8.92
N VAL A 257 6.75 19.05 9.19
CA VAL A 257 5.86 19.79 8.28
C VAL A 257 6.72 20.32 7.13
N CYS A 258 6.70 19.66 5.98
CA CYS A 258 7.32 20.22 4.77
C CYS A 258 6.39 21.28 4.18
N ARG A 259 6.72 22.57 4.33
CA ARG A 259 6.12 23.62 3.50
C ARG A 259 6.54 23.43 2.04
N GLU A 260 5.68 23.79 1.11
CA GLU A 260 5.98 23.78 -0.34
C GLU A 260 7.14 24.73 -0.70
N ASP A 261 7.49 25.64 0.20
CA ASP A 261 8.45 26.74 -0.04
C ASP A 261 9.89 26.46 0.44
N GLU A 262 10.18 25.34 1.12
CA GLU A 262 11.53 25.04 1.61
C GLU A 262 12.31 24.12 0.66
N PRO A 263 13.45 24.58 0.07
CA PRO A 263 14.34 23.73 -0.69
C PRO A 263 15.13 22.81 0.25
N ASP A 264 15.05 21.51 -0.04
CA ASP A 264 15.96 20.42 0.32
C ASP A 264 16.86 20.63 1.57
N LYS A 265 16.26 20.79 2.75
CA LYS A 265 16.96 20.45 3.99
C LYS A 265 16.86 18.94 4.17
N ASN A 266 18.01 18.27 4.18
CA ASN A 266 18.15 16.88 4.61
C ASN A 266 17.37 16.66 5.91
N TYR A 267 16.16 16.08 5.82
CA TYR A 267 15.45 15.59 7.00
C TYR A 267 16.22 14.38 7.51
N GLN A 268 17.15 14.62 8.43
CA GLN A 268 17.66 13.58 9.31
C GLN A 268 16.49 13.11 10.17
N TYR A 269 16.06 11.88 9.96
CA TYR A 269 15.19 11.18 10.90
C TYR A 269 15.97 11.08 12.23
N GLN A 270 15.59 11.89 13.22
CA GLN A 270 16.01 11.65 14.61
C GLN A 270 15.07 10.59 15.19
N PHE A 271 15.65 9.44 15.53
CA PHE A 271 14.98 8.30 16.16
C PHE A 271 14.46 8.65 17.56
#